data_AF-A0A960K4M2-F1
#
_entry.id   AF-A0A960K4M2-F1
#
_cell.length_a   1.000
_cell.length_b   1.000
_cell.length_c   1.000
_cell.angle_alpha   90.00
_cell.angle_beta   90.00
_cell.angle_gamma   90.00
#
_symmetry.space_group_name_H-M   'P 1'
#
loop_
_entity.id
_entity.type
_entity.pdbx_description
1 polymer ?
#
loop_
_entity_poly.entity_id
_entity_poly.type
_entity_poly.pdbx_seq_one_letter_code
_entity_poly.pdbx_strand_id
1 'polypeptide(L)'
;MRVFLGFLKKETFHVLRDRRTLLVLFGLPLVQMVLFGYALRNEVENIPTAVVHPAGTPASRQVISALEGSRYFELVGLPPNGEVAGEWLRNGHCRLVIVLDPDLGTGGDGYQLLVDGSDPNTARTMVAYATVLVERALVERVLGKEALAVRPALGGGASPSAPGVRLEPVVHMAFNPGLDSAYLFVPGLMALVLTLVSALMTSVTITREKELGTMEVLLVSPLRPFQIIAGKVVPYFVLSFLNVVVILTLARFAFGVPIRGNLGLLLAECMLFTVCALSLGVLVSTKA
;
A
#
# COMPACT_ATOMS: atom_id res chain seq x y z
N MET A 1 28.21 -1.86 36.12
CA MET A 1 27.53 -0.82 35.30
C MET A 1 28.49 0.12 34.56
N ARG A 2 29.54 0.67 35.19
CA ARG A 2 30.46 1.63 34.53
C ARG A 2 31.13 1.09 33.26
N VAL A 3 31.57 -0.19 33.27
CA VAL A 3 32.21 -0.84 32.10
C VAL A 3 31.23 -0.95 30.92
N PHE A 4 29.98 -1.36 31.17
CA PHE A 4 28.94 -1.44 30.14
C PHE A 4 28.58 -0.06 29.56
N LEU A 5 28.42 0.98 30.39
CA LEU A 5 28.19 2.33 29.89
C LEU A 5 29.37 2.86 29.05
N GLY A 6 30.61 2.53 29.46
CA GLY A 6 31.81 2.86 28.68
C GLY A 6 31.81 2.18 27.31
N PHE A 7 31.48 0.89 27.27
CA PHE A 7 31.34 0.12 26.04
C PHE A 7 30.24 0.69 25.13
N LEU A 8 29.06 0.95 25.69
CA LEU A 8 27.95 1.56 24.98
C LEU A 8 28.33 2.91 24.36
N LYS A 9 28.97 3.79 25.15
CA LYS A 9 29.44 5.09 24.67
C LYS A 9 30.43 4.93 23.50
N LYS A 10 31.38 3.99 23.62
CA LYS A 10 32.34 3.70 22.55
C LYS A 10 31.64 3.24 21.27
N GLU A 11 30.70 2.30 21.37
CA GLU A 11 29.95 1.81 20.21
C GLU A 11 29.10 2.92 19.58
N THR A 12 28.41 3.74 20.38
CA THR A 12 27.64 4.89 19.86
C THR A 12 28.53 5.85 19.07
N PHE A 13 29.69 6.23 19.61
CA PHE A 13 30.63 7.11 18.90
C PHE A 13 31.22 6.46 17.65
N HIS A 14 31.45 5.14 17.67
CA HIS A 14 31.94 4.41 16.51
C HIS A 14 30.94 4.46 15.35
N VAL A 15 29.66 4.19 15.63
CA VAL A 15 28.59 4.24 14.61
C VAL A 15 28.35 5.67 14.12
N LEU A 16 28.30 6.66 15.02
CA LEU A 16 28.09 8.07 14.65
C LEU A 16 29.25 8.66 13.84
N ARG A 17 30.46 8.11 13.95
CA ARG A 17 31.64 8.61 13.21
C ARG A 17 31.86 7.86 11.89
N ASP A 18 31.31 6.66 11.74
CA ASP A 18 31.37 5.91 10.49
C ASP A 18 30.38 6.49 9.47
N ARG A 19 30.89 7.39 8.62
CA ARG A 19 30.12 8.06 7.56
C ARG A 19 29.48 7.06 6.59
N ARG A 20 30.10 5.90 6.35
CA ARG A 20 29.53 4.89 5.44
C ARG A 20 28.32 4.24 6.08
N THR A 21 28.43 3.88 7.36
CA THR A 21 27.30 3.35 8.12
C THR A 21 26.16 4.36 8.18
N LEU A 22 26.43 5.64 8.49
CA LEU A 22 25.40 6.67 8.49
C LEU A 22 24.77 6.90 7.11
N LEU A 23 25.55 6.89 6.03
CA LEU A 23 25.04 7.01 4.67
C LEU A 23 24.11 5.85 4.29
N VAL A 24 24.46 4.62 4.64
CA VAL A 24 23.58 3.47 4.38
C VAL A 24 22.36 3.51 5.30
N LEU A 25 22.51 3.96 6.55
CA LEU A 25 21.42 3.99 7.53
C LEU A 25 20.32 5.01 7.19
N PHE A 26 20.70 6.17 6.66
CA PHE A 26 19.76 7.25 6.35
C PHE A 26 19.62 7.49 4.84
N GLY A 27 20.73 7.48 4.10
CA GLY A 27 20.74 7.76 2.67
C GLY A 27 20.02 6.68 1.86
N LEU A 28 20.27 5.39 2.13
CA LEU A 28 19.61 4.31 1.39
C LEU A 28 18.08 4.32 1.60
N PRO A 29 17.54 4.42 2.83
CA PRO A 29 16.10 4.62 3.06
C PRO A 29 15.48 5.79 2.32
N LEU A 30 16.14 6.95 2.37
CA LEU A 30 15.65 8.15 1.71
C LEU A 30 15.58 7.96 0.20
N VAL A 31 16.64 7.43 -0.39
CA VAL A 31 16.68 7.14 -1.82
C VAL A 31 15.64 6.08 -2.20
N GLN A 32 15.49 5.00 -1.41
CA GLN A 32 14.47 3.97 -1.63
C GLN A 32 13.06 4.53 -1.54
N MET A 33 12.78 5.38 -0.55
CA MET A 33 11.47 6.02 -0.43
C MET A 33 11.19 6.95 -1.61
N VAL A 34 12.15 7.76 -2.02
CA VAL A 34 11.98 8.65 -3.19
C VAL A 34 11.79 7.82 -4.46
N LEU A 35 12.68 6.87 -4.73
CA LEU A 35 12.60 6.03 -5.93
C LEU A 35 11.29 5.24 -5.97
N PHE A 36 10.98 4.46 -4.93
CA PHE A 36 9.78 3.62 -4.93
C PHE A 36 8.50 4.42 -4.71
N GLY A 37 8.52 5.45 -3.86
CA GLY A 37 7.35 6.28 -3.61
C GLY A 37 6.90 7.07 -4.84
N TYR A 38 7.83 7.53 -5.68
CA TYR A 38 7.48 8.15 -6.96
C TYR A 38 7.26 7.13 -8.08
N ALA A 39 8.08 6.08 -8.19
CA ALA A 39 7.93 5.08 -9.25
C ALA A 39 6.66 4.22 -9.10
N LEU A 40 6.15 4.06 -7.88
CA LEU A 40 4.93 3.29 -7.59
C LEU A 40 3.68 4.18 -7.46
N ARG A 41 3.79 5.49 -7.71
CA ARG A 41 2.61 6.36 -7.88
C ARG A 41 1.98 6.06 -9.25
N ASN A 42 1.52 4.83 -9.43
CA ASN A 42 0.63 4.44 -10.52
C ASN A 42 -0.75 4.98 -10.14
N GLU A 43 -0.98 6.24 -10.43
CA GLU A 43 -2.32 6.82 -10.43
C GLU A 43 -3.03 6.33 -11.67
N VAL A 44 -4.10 5.56 -11.47
CA VAL A 44 -4.94 5.07 -12.56
C VAL A 44 -5.98 6.17 -12.86
N GLU A 45 -5.55 7.21 -13.57
CA GLU A 45 -6.40 8.28 -14.09
C GLU A 45 -6.54 8.16 -15.61
N ASN A 46 -7.67 8.64 -16.16
CA ASN A 46 -7.97 8.57 -17.60
C ASN A 46 -7.85 7.16 -18.18
N ILE A 47 -8.50 6.18 -17.55
CA ILE A 47 -8.55 4.81 -18.06
C ILE A 47 -9.32 4.81 -19.38
N PRO A 48 -8.68 4.54 -20.52
CA PRO A 48 -9.38 4.45 -21.80
C PRO A 48 -10.34 3.26 -21.72
N THR A 49 -11.63 3.56 -21.71
CA THR A 49 -12.71 2.63 -21.44
C THR A 49 -13.64 2.57 -22.64
N ALA A 50 -14.06 1.35 -22.98
CA ALA A 50 -15.07 1.13 -24.01
C ALA A 50 -16.30 0.47 -23.39
N VAL A 51 -17.48 0.78 -23.91
CA VAL A 51 -18.74 0.17 -23.45
C VAL A 51 -19.37 -0.58 -24.61
N VAL A 52 -19.59 -1.89 -24.45
CA VAL A 52 -20.29 -2.73 -25.42
C VAL A 52 -21.76 -2.76 -25.05
N HIS A 53 -22.57 -1.97 -25.76
CA HIS A 53 -24.01 -2.09 -25.82
C HIS A 53 -24.57 -1.17 -26.94
N PRO A 54 -25.53 -1.60 -27.77
CA PRO A 54 -26.20 -0.70 -28.70
C PRO A 54 -26.97 0.36 -27.91
N ALA A 55 -26.55 1.62 -27.96
CA ALA A 55 -27.15 2.73 -27.21
C ALA A 55 -28.69 2.73 -27.38
N GLY A 56 -29.42 2.32 -26.34
CA GLY A 56 -30.86 2.07 -26.47
C GLY A 56 -31.62 1.94 -25.16
N THR A 57 -31.03 1.34 -24.14
CA THR A 57 -31.70 1.18 -22.84
C THR A 57 -31.42 2.38 -21.92
N PRO A 58 -32.39 2.79 -21.08
CA PRO A 58 -32.16 3.84 -20.08
C PRO A 58 -31.03 3.50 -19.09
N ALA A 59 -30.84 2.21 -18.77
CA ALA A 59 -29.73 1.73 -17.93
C ALA A 59 -28.37 2.05 -18.55
N SER A 60 -28.18 1.69 -19.81
CA SER A 60 -26.88 1.84 -20.48
C SER A 60 -26.49 3.32 -20.57
N ARG A 61 -27.47 4.21 -20.83
CA ARG A 61 -27.24 5.66 -20.86
C ARG A 61 -26.81 6.23 -19.51
N GLN A 62 -27.36 5.70 -18.41
CA GLN A 62 -27.02 6.17 -17.07
C GLN A 62 -25.61 5.74 -16.67
N VAL A 63 -25.21 4.51 -17.01
CA VAL A 63 -23.83 4.03 -16.81
C VAL A 63 -22.84 4.84 -17.65
N ILE A 64 -23.16 5.09 -18.93
CA ILE A 64 -22.31 5.92 -19.81
C ILE A 64 -22.15 7.34 -19.24
N SER A 65 -23.25 7.98 -18.80
CA SER A 65 -23.19 9.31 -18.22
C SER A 65 -22.40 9.34 -16.91
N ALA A 66 -22.47 8.28 -16.09
CA ALA A 66 -21.67 8.16 -14.87
C ALA A 66 -20.18 7.99 -15.17
N LEU A 67 -19.82 7.27 -16.23
CA LEU A 67 -18.43 7.11 -16.69
C LEU A 67 -17.87 8.44 -17.20
N GLU A 68 -18.61 9.14 -18.07
CA GLU A 68 -18.22 10.46 -18.61
C GLU A 68 -18.10 11.53 -17.51
N GLY A 69 -18.90 11.44 -16.44
CA GLY A 69 -18.82 12.34 -15.29
C GLY A 69 -17.68 12.02 -14.31
N SER A 70 -16.96 10.90 -14.50
CA SER A 70 -15.88 10.47 -13.61
C SER A 70 -14.52 11.01 -14.08
N ARG A 71 -13.59 11.23 -13.15
CA ARG A 71 -12.19 11.60 -13.49
C ARG A 71 -11.29 10.40 -13.76
N TYR A 72 -11.81 9.19 -13.54
CA TYR A 72 -11.03 7.95 -13.60
C TYR A 72 -11.14 7.25 -14.96
N PHE A 73 -12.25 7.46 -15.67
CA PHE A 73 -12.53 6.78 -16.94
C PHE A 73 -12.68 7.79 -18.07
N GLU A 74 -12.02 7.50 -19.20
CA GLU A 74 -12.17 8.23 -20.45
C GLU A 74 -12.90 7.31 -21.44
N LEU A 75 -14.09 7.71 -21.89
CA LEU A 75 -14.86 6.91 -22.84
C LEU A 75 -14.27 7.07 -24.25
N VAL A 76 -13.57 6.03 -24.75
CA VAL A 76 -12.92 6.05 -26.07
C VAL A 76 -13.89 5.70 -27.20
N GLY A 77 -14.94 4.93 -26.90
CA GLY A 77 -15.97 4.62 -27.87
C GLY A 77 -16.93 3.51 -27.46
N LEU A 78 -17.88 3.25 -28.36
CA LEU A 78 -18.95 2.28 -28.20
C LEU A 78 -18.79 1.18 -29.25
N PRO A 79 -17.96 0.15 -29.00
CA PRO A 79 -17.82 -0.98 -29.91
C PRO A 79 -19.15 -1.73 -30.05
N PRO A 80 -19.52 -2.15 -31.28
CA PRO A 80 -20.82 -2.77 -31.53
C PRO A 80 -20.97 -4.13 -30.87
N ASN A 81 -19.89 -4.92 -30.81
CA ASN A 81 -19.88 -6.30 -30.30
C ASN A 81 -18.67 -6.54 -29.37
N GLY A 82 -18.77 -7.57 -28.53
CA GLY A 82 -17.68 -7.98 -27.62
C GLY A 82 -16.39 -8.40 -28.33
N GLU A 83 -16.47 -8.92 -29.56
CA GLU A 83 -15.28 -9.30 -30.35
C GLU A 83 -14.43 -8.07 -30.72
N VAL A 84 -15.09 -7.00 -31.22
CA VAL A 84 -14.45 -5.73 -31.57
C VAL A 84 -13.85 -5.08 -30.33
N ALA A 85 -14.56 -5.15 -29.21
CA ALA A 85 -14.04 -4.64 -27.94
C ALA A 85 -12.82 -5.44 -27.45
N GLY A 86 -12.80 -6.76 -27.68
CA GLY A 86 -11.64 -7.60 -27.44
C GLY A 86 -10.43 -7.23 -28.31
N GLU A 87 -10.64 -6.85 -29.56
CA GLU A 87 -9.57 -6.30 -30.42
C GLU A 87 -9.05 -4.97 -29.93
N TRP A 88 -9.93 -4.07 -29.47
CA TRP A 88 -9.53 -2.78 -28.90
C TRP A 88 -8.71 -2.96 -27.62
N LEU A 89 -9.07 -3.95 -26.80
CA LEU A 89 -8.29 -4.33 -25.62
C LEU A 89 -6.91 -4.90 -26.01
N ARG A 90 -6.85 -5.77 -27.03
CA ARG A 90 -5.59 -6.37 -27.51
C ARG A 90 -4.65 -5.34 -28.18
N ASN A 91 -5.20 -4.38 -28.91
CA ASN A 91 -4.44 -3.36 -29.62
C ASN A 91 -4.07 -2.16 -28.73
N GLY A 92 -4.44 -2.18 -27.44
CA GLY A 92 -4.16 -1.11 -26.49
C GLY A 92 -5.00 0.16 -26.67
N HIS A 93 -6.06 0.09 -27.51
CA HIS A 93 -7.00 1.20 -27.73
C HIS A 93 -7.88 1.49 -26.50
N CYS A 94 -8.14 0.46 -25.68
CA CYS A 94 -8.77 0.59 -24.37
C CYS A 94 -8.12 -0.38 -23.37
N ARG A 95 -8.19 -0.06 -22.08
CA ARG A 95 -7.67 -0.89 -20.98
C ARG A 95 -8.78 -1.57 -20.16
N LEU A 96 -10.00 -1.06 -20.28
CA LEU A 96 -11.21 -1.59 -19.67
C LEU A 96 -12.33 -1.61 -20.71
N VAL A 97 -13.06 -2.72 -20.77
CA VAL A 97 -14.30 -2.85 -21.53
C VAL A 97 -15.41 -3.27 -20.59
N ILE A 98 -16.51 -2.54 -20.63
CA ILE A 98 -17.73 -2.85 -19.88
C ILE A 98 -18.75 -3.42 -20.85
N VAL A 99 -19.07 -4.70 -20.72
CA VAL A 99 -20.11 -5.37 -21.51
C VAL A 99 -21.37 -5.39 -20.67
N LEU A 100 -22.40 -4.70 -21.14
CA LEU A 100 -23.70 -4.64 -20.46
C LEU A 100 -24.64 -5.65 -21.10
N ASP A 101 -25.37 -6.40 -20.28
CA ASP A 101 -26.40 -7.31 -20.76
C ASP A 101 -27.58 -6.50 -21.37
N PRO A 102 -28.15 -6.90 -22.52
CA PRO A 102 -29.33 -6.26 -23.10
C PRO A 102 -30.52 -6.12 -22.14
N ASP A 103 -30.68 -7.03 -21.17
CA ASP A 103 -31.80 -7.02 -20.21
C ASP A 103 -31.53 -6.22 -18.92
N LEU A 104 -30.53 -5.33 -18.94
CA LEU A 104 -30.11 -4.52 -17.78
C LEU A 104 -31.25 -3.65 -17.22
N GLY A 105 -31.79 -4.07 -16.08
CA GLY A 105 -32.87 -3.41 -15.34
C GLY A 105 -34.29 -3.95 -15.62
N THR A 106 -34.46 -5.01 -16.41
CA THR A 106 -35.76 -5.71 -16.59
C THR A 106 -35.75 -7.16 -16.10
N GLY A 107 -34.61 -7.64 -15.56
CA GLY A 107 -34.47 -8.97 -14.97
C GLY A 107 -33.07 -9.58 -15.14
N GLY A 108 -32.28 -9.09 -16.10
CA GLY A 108 -30.88 -9.44 -16.28
C GLY A 108 -29.98 -8.38 -15.64
N ASP A 109 -29.49 -8.63 -14.41
CA ASP A 109 -28.54 -7.71 -13.75
C ASP A 109 -27.08 -8.05 -14.12
N GLY A 110 -26.84 -8.59 -15.32
CA GLY A 110 -25.53 -9.01 -15.77
C GLY A 110 -24.72 -7.84 -16.32
N TYR A 111 -23.52 -7.64 -15.79
CA TYR A 111 -22.48 -6.89 -16.49
C TYR A 111 -21.17 -7.69 -16.42
N GLN A 112 -20.36 -7.60 -17.47
CA GLN A 112 -19.04 -8.21 -17.52
C GLN A 112 -18.00 -7.13 -17.71
N LEU A 113 -16.95 -7.19 -16.91
CA LEU A 113 -15.78 -6.33 -17.03
C LEU A 113 -14.65 -7.13 -17.66
N LEU A 114 -14.15 -6.66 -18.81
CA LEU A 114 -12.95 -7.19 -19.45
C LEU A 114 -11.83 -6.16 -19.25
N VAL A 115 -10.74 -6.58 -18.64
CA VAL A 115 -9.64 -5.69 -18.24
C VAL A 115 -8.32 -6.23 -18.76
N ASP A 116 -7.44 -5.32 -19.17
CA ASP A 116 -6.05 -5.66 -19.50
C ASP A 116 -5.34 -6.17 -18.24
N GLY A 117 -5.02 -7.46 -18.25
CA GLY A 117 -4.36 -8.18 -17.16
C GLY A 117 -2.84 -8.08 -17.14
N SER A 118 -2.21 -7.27 -18.00
CA SER A 118 -0.74 -7.15 -18.08
C SER A 118 -0.09 -6.69 -16.76
N ASP A 119 -0.80 -5.85 -15.98
CA ASP A 119 -0.48 -5.55 -14.60
C ASP A 119 -1.66 -5.98 -13.69
N PRO A 120 -1.54 -7.06 -12.91
CA PRO A 120 -2.63 -7.59 -12.10
C PRO A 120 -3.07 -6.63 -10.97
N ASN A 121 -2.19 -5.73 -10.50
CA ASN A 121 -2.55 -4.77 -9.45
C ASN A 121 -3.39 -3.63 -10.04
N THR A 122 -2.96 -3.09 -11.18
CA THR A 122 -3.72 -2.07 -11.92
C THR A 122 -5.03 -2.66 -12.43
N ALA A 123 -5.04 -3.89 -12.92
CA ALA A 123 -6.24 -4.60 -13.35
C ALA A 123 -7.28 -4.76 -12.23
N ARG A 124 -6.86 -5.23 -11.05
CA ARG A 124 -7.74 -5.34 -9.87
C ARG A 124 -8.31 -4.00 -9.45
N THR A 125 -7.50 -2.95 -9.53
CA THR A 125 -7.92 -1.58 -9.19
C THR A 125 -8.95 -1.05 -10.20
N MET A 126 -8.72 -1.26 -11.51
CA MET A 126 -9.68 -0.90 -12.56
C MET A 126 -11.02 -1.63 -12.40
N VAL A 127 -10.99 -2.94 -12.11
CA VAL A 127 -12.20 -3.72 -11.82
C VAL A 127 -12.95 -3.14 -10.62
N ALA A 128 -12.26 -2.89 -9.51
CA ALA A 128 -12.87 -2.35 -8.30
C ALA A 128 -13.56 -0.99 -8.55
N TYR A 129 -12.91 -0.09 -9.29
CA TYR A 129 -13.48 1.20 -9.64
C TYR A 129 -14.67 1.10 -10.58
N ALA A 130 -14.57 0.26 -11.61
CA ALA A 130 -15.63 0.08 -12.59
C ALA A 130 -16.88 -0.53 -11.94
N THR A 131 -16.71 -1.52 -11.07
CA THR A 131 -17.78 -2.14 -10.27
C THR A 131 -18.52 -1.08 -9.44
N VAL A 132 -17.81 -0.28 -8.64
CA VAL A 132 -18.45 0.74 -7.78
C VAL A 132 -19.22 1.77 -8.62
N LEU A 133 -18.67 2.18 -9.76
CA LEU A 133 -19.32 3.17 -10.63
C LEU A 133 -20.57 2.61 -11.31
N VAL A 134 -20.50 1.40 -11.87
CA VAL A 134 -21.62 0.72 -12.52
C VAL A 134 -22.73 0.45 -11.50
N GLU A 135 -22.40 -0.11 -10.34
CA GLU A 135 -23.37 -0.36 -9.26
C GLU A 135 -24.05 0.93 -8.80
N ARG A 136 -23.29 2.02 -8.59
CA ARG A 136 -23.86 3.32 -8.21
C ARG A 136 -24.84 3.84 -9.27
N ALA A 137 -24.48 3.74 -10.55
CA ALA A 137 -25.34 4.17 -11.66
C ALA A 137 -26.62 3.34 -11.75
N LEU A 138 -26.56 2.04 -11.46
CA LEU A 138 -27.72 1.15 -11.44
C LEU A 138 -28.62 1.40 -10.22
N VAL A 139 -28.05 1.61 -9.03
CA VAL A 139 -28.79 1.92 -7.80
C VAL A 139 -29.53 3.25 -7.92
N GLU A 140 -28.89 4.29 -8.48
CA GLU A 140 -29.53 5.59 -8.71
C GLU A 140 -30.76 5.47 -9.63
N ARG A 141 -30.77 4.49 -10.54
CA ARG A 141 -31.92 4.19 -11.40
C ARG A 141 -33.09 3.58 -10.63
N VAL A 142 -32.82 2.57 -9.80
CA VAL A 142 -33.86 1.79 -9.11
C VAL A 142 -34.53 2.59 -8.00
N LEU A 143 -33.75 3.41 -7.28
CA LEU A 143 -34.22 4.11 -6.08
C LEU A 143 -34.66 5.57 -6.33
N GLY A 144 -34.33 6.15 -7.48
CA GLY A 144 -34.55 7.56 -7.76
C GLY A 144 -33.72 8.48 -6.85
N LYS A 145 -33.57 9.76 -7.24
CA LYS A 145 -32.71 10.74 -6.54
C LYS A 145 -33.09 11.02 -5.08
N GLU A 146 -34.28 10.60 -4.63
CA GLU A 146 -34.84 10.96 -3.32
C GLU A 146 -34.51 9.98 -2.18
N ALA A 147 -34.20 8.71 -2.47
CA ALA A 147 -33.94 7.72 -1.43
C ALA A 147 -32.49 7.70 -0.90
N LEU A 148 -31.55 8.33 -1.61
CA LEU A 148 -30.16 8.45 -1.13
C LEU A 148 -30.03 9.38 0.10
N ALA A 149 -31.08 10.15 0.40
CA ALA A 149 -31.14 11.06 1.56
C ALA A 149 -31.68 10.39 2.84
N VAL A 150 -32.21 9.16 2.77
CA VAL A 150 -32.86 8.51 3.94
C VAL A 150 -32.05 7.32 4.44
N ARG A 151 -31.27 7.64 5.47
CA ARG A 151 -30.79 6.82 6.60
C ARG A 151 -29.48 6.02 6.45
N PRO A 152 -28.44 6.43 7.21
CA PRO A 152 -27.45 5.54 7.78
C PRO A 152 -28.02 4.93 9.06
N ALA A 153 -28.29 3.63 9.11
CA ALA A 153 -28.45 2.96 10.40
C ALA A 153 -28.31 1.43 10.29
N LEU A 154 -27.37 0.93 11.08
CA LEU A 154 -27.29 -0.42 11.65
C LEU A 154 -26.81 -1.53 10.72
N GLY A 155 -25.56 -1.94 10.97
CA GLY A 155 -25.01 -3.17 10.47
C GLY A 155 -25.59 -4.40 11.15
N GLY A 156 -25.42 -5.54 10.47
CA GLY A 156 -25.51 -6.88 11.05
C GLY A 156 -26.84 -7.59 10.83
N GLY A 157 -26.80 -8.57 9.91
CA GLY A 157 -27.53 -9.83 10.07
C GLY A 157 -28.87 -9.97 9.34
N ALA A 158 -28.87 -10.97 8.45
CA ALA A 158 -30.01 -11.73 7.91
C ALA A 158 -30.95 -11.05 6.90
N SER A 159 -30.96 -11.64 5.69
CA SER A 159 -31.98 -11.45 4.67
C SER A 159 -33.40 -11.65 5.19
N PRO A 160 -34.36 -10.92 4.61
CA PRO A 160 -35.60 -11.54 4.16
C PRO A 160 -35.67 -11.48 2.63
N SER A 161 -35.86 -12.66 2.08
CA SER A 161 -36.16 -12.95 0.68
C SER A 161 -37.38 -12.16 0.21
N ALA A 162 -37.16 -11.10 -0.57
CA ALA A 162 -38.16 -10.49 -1.44
C ALA A 162 -37.65 -10.66 -2.89
N PRO A 163 -38.46 -11.21 -3.82
CA PRO A 163 -38.06 -11.32 -5.21
C PRO A 163 -37.97 -9.91 -5.79
N GLY A 164 -36.76 -9.45 -6.09
CA GLY A 164 -36.51 -8.17 -6.75
C GLY A 164 -35.53 -7.22 -6.05
N VAL A 165 -35.00 -7.54 -4.87
CA VAL A 165 -33.95 -6.72 -4.25
C VAL A 165 -32.67 -7.55 -4.12
N ARG A 166 -31.85 -7.53 -5.17
CA ARG A 166 -30.45 -7.93 -5.06
C ARG A 166 -29.75 -6.88 -4.20
N LEU A 167 -29.55 -7.20 -2.93
CA LEU A 167 -28.70 -6.42 -2.03
C LEU A 167 -27.25 -6.58 -2.52
N GLU A 168 -26.82 -5.74 -3.45
CA GLU A 168 -25.42 -5.62 -3.83
C GLU A 168 -24.69 -4.79 -2.75
N PRO A 169 -23.68 -5.37 -2.08
CA PRO A 169 -22.94 -4.67 -1.05
C PRO A 169 -22.11 -3.56 -1.69
N VAL A 170 -22.56 -2.32 -1.55
CA VAL A 170 -21.80 -1.13 -1.96
C VAL A 170 -20.53 -1.04 -1.10
N VAL A 171 -19.39 -1.41 -1.68
CA VAL A 171 -18.09 -1.36 -1.00
C VAL A 171 -17.60 0.09 -0.98
N HIS A 172 -17.83 0.79 0.14
CA HIS A 172 -17.23 2.09 0.39
C HIS A 172 -15.83 1.95 1.01
N MET A 173 -14.81 2.41 0.29
CA MET A 173 -13.46 2.56 0.80
C MET A 173 -13.38 3.73 1.79
N ALA A 174 -13.62 3.46 3.08
CA ALA A 174 -13.71 4.48 4.12
C ALA A 174 -12.42 5.30 4.34
N PHE A 175 -11.24 4.70 4.10
CA PHE A 175 -9.95 5.30 4.46
C PHE A 175 -9.13 5.79 3.24
N ASN A 176 -9.44 5.32 2.03
CA ASN A 176 -8.81 5.76 0.79
C ASN A 176 -9.83 5.78 -0.38
N PRO A 177 -10.82 6.69 -0.36
CA PRO A 177 -11.88 6.73 -1.37
C PRO A 177 -11.38 7.07 -2.79
N GLY A 178 -10.21 7.70 -2.91
CA GLY A 178 -9.56 7.96 -4.20
C GLY A 178 -8.53 6.90 -4.63
N LEU A 179 -8.48 5.75 -3.92
CA LEU A 179 -7.44 4.70 -4.00
C LEU A 179 -6.06 5.25 -4.37
N ASP A 180 -5.65 6.30 -3.68
CA ASP A 180 -4.37 6.95 -3.91
C ASP A 180 -3.27 5.92 -3.60
N SER A 181 -2.54 5.48 -4.63
CA SER A 181 -1.57 4.38 -4.56
C SER A 181 -0.52 4.64 -3.48
N ALA A 182 -0.18 5.92 -3.26
CA ALA A 182 0.74 6.35 -2.21
C ALA A 182 0.30 5.88 -0.81
N TYR A 183 -1.01 5.87 -0.51
CA TYR A 183 -1.51 5.54 0.83
C TYR A 183 -1.39 4.03 1.13
N LEU A 184 -1.24 3.21 0.10
CA LEU A 184 -1.12 1.76 0.21
C LEU A 184 0.35 1.32 0.18
N PHE A 185 1.14 1.90 -0.75
CA PHE A 185 2.54 1.54 -0.91
C PHE A 185 3.46 2.15 0.13
N VAL A 186 3.31 3.43 0.46
CA VAL A 186 4.25 4.14 1.36
C VAL A 186 4.35 3.43 2.71
N PRO A 187 3.27 3.06 3.43
CA PRO A 187 3.39 2.32 4.69
C PRO A 187 4.07 0.96 4.53
N GLY A 188 3.81 0.24 3.44
CA GLY A 188 4.48 -1.03 3.14
C GLY A 188 5.98 -0.85 2.92
N LEU A 189 6.37 0.19 2.17
CA LEU A 189 7.76 0.57 1.96
C LEU A 189 8.43 0.98 3.26
N MET A 190 7.74 1.68 4.17
CA MET A 190 8.28 2.00 5.49
C MET A 190 8.67 0.74 6.25
N ALA A 191 7.76 -0.24 6.33
CA ALA A 191 8.03 -1.50 7.02
C ALA A 191 9.19 -2.27 6.37
N LEU A 192 9.23 -2.33 5.04
CA LEU A 192 10.30 -2.97 4.28
C LEU A 192 11.65 -2.31 4.54
N VAL A 193 11.73 -0.98 4.44
CA VAL A 193 12.94 -0.19 4.66
C VAL A 193 13.45 -0.36 6.09
N LEU A 194 12.57 -0.24 7.09
CA LEU A 194 12.93 -0.43 8.50
C LEU A 194 13.47 -1.84 8.76
N THR A 195 12.86 -2.87 8.15
CA THR A 195 13.32 -4.25 8.24
C THR A 195 14.70 -4.42 7.61
N LEU A 196 14.86 -3.93 6.38
CA LEU A 196 16.08 -4.09 5.60
C LEU A 196 17.27 -3.41 6.29
N VAL A 197 17.09 -2.17 6.73
CA VAL A 197 18.14 -1.41 7.43
C VAL A 197 18.49 -2.06 8.77
N SER A 198 17.47 -2.43 9.56
CA SER A 198 17.71 -3.01 10.89
C SER A 198 18.40 -4.36 10.79
N ALA A 199 17.96 -5.23 9.87
CA ALA A 199 18.52 -6.57 9.70
C ALA A 199 19.92 -6.53 9.08
N LEU A 200 20.14 -5.73 8.04
CA LEU A 200 21.45 -5.64 7.38
C LEU A 200 22.51 -5.04 8.30
N MET A 201 22.19 -3.95 9.00
CA MET A 201 23.18 -3.27 9.85
C MET A 201 23.58 -4.12 11.05
N THR A 202 22.62 -4.76 11.72
CA THR A 202 22.94 -5.66 12.83
C THR A 202 23.72 -6.88 12.38
N SER A 203 23.39 -7.45 11.22
CA SER A 203 24.16 -8.53 10.61
C SER A 203 25.61 -8.12 10.34
N VAL A 204 25.80 -7.01 9.62
CA VAL A 204 27.14 -6.49 9.27
C VAL A 204 27.97 -6.18 10.50
N THR A 205 27.38 -5.66 11.58
CA THR A 205 28.16 -5.28 12.76
C THR A 205 28.80 -6.45 13.49
N ILE A 206 28.12 -7.60 13.55
CA ILE A 206 28.61 -8.78 14.25
C ILE A 206 29.51 -9.60 13.32
N THR A 207 29.14 -9.75 12.04
CA THR A 207 29.99 -10.46 11.06
C THR A 207 31.31 -9.75 10.82
N ARG A 208 31.31 -8.42 10.70
CA ARG A 208 32.54 -7.62 10.55
C ARG A 208 33.51 -7.83 11.70
N GLU A 209 33.01 -8.03 12.92
CA GLU A 209 33.89 -8.30 14.07
C GLU A 209 34.47 -9.71 14.08
N LYS A 210 33.73 -10.70 13.54
CA LYS A 210 34.26 -12.04 13.28
C LYS A 210 35.37 -11.98 12.22
N GLU A 211 35.14 -11.28 11.11
CA GLU A 211 36.10 -11.16 10.01
C GLU A 211 37.38 -10.40 10.41
N LEU A 212 37.27 -9.36 11.23
CA LEU A 212 38.41 -8.58 11.71
C LEU A 212 39.13 -9.21 12.92
N GLY A 213 38.69 -10.38 13.41
CA GLY A 213 39.27 -11.05 14.58
C GLY A 213 39.02 -10.35 15.92
N THR A 214 38.33 -9.20 15.92
CA THR A 214 38.03 -8.43 17.15
C THR A 214 37.04 -9.14 18.08
N MET A 215 36.36 -10.18 17.60
CA MET A 215 35.46 -11.02 18.39
C MET A 215 36.19 -11.69 19.57
N GLU A 216 37.44 -12.12 19.36
CA GLU A 216 38.26 -12.75 20.41
C GLU A 216 38.56 -11.78 21.55
N VAL A 217 38.89 -10.53 21.21
CA VAL A 217 39.14 -9.45 22.19
C VAL A 217 37.89 -9.14 23.01
N LEU A 218 36.71 -9.22 22.40
CA LEU A 218 35.42 -9.03 23.10
C LEU A 218 35.09 -10.18 24.03
N LEU A 219 35.40 -11.42 23.65
CA LEU A 219 35.16 -12.62 24.46
C LEU A 219 36.06 -12.71 25.70
N VAL A 220 37.26 -12.12 25.64
CA VAL A 220 38.20 -12.05 26.78
C VAL A 220 37.90 -10.83 27.69
N SER A 221 37.04 -9.91 27.24
CA SER A 221 36.64 -8.76 28.06
C SER A 221 35.76 -9.18 29.25
N PRO A 222 35.74 -8.43 30.37
CA PRO A 222 34.93 -8.75 31.55
C PRO A 222 33.42 -8.48 31.34
N LEU A 223 32.93 -8.47 30.10
CA LEU A 223 31.54 -8.25 29.72
C LEU A 223 30.81 -9.58 29.51
N ARG A 224 29.57 -9.67 29.98
CA ARG A 224 28.73 -10.85 29.69
C ARG A 224 28.29 -10.84 28.21
N PRO A 225 28.04 -12.00 27.57
CA PRO A 225 27.62 -12.05 26.17
C PRO A 225 26.41 -11.17 25.84
N PHE A 226 25.38 -11.18 26.69
CA PHE A 226 24.21 -10.30 26.52
C PHE A 226 24.56 -8.80 26.60
N GLN A 227 25.55 -8.41 27.41
CA GLN A 227 25.99 -7.01 27.49
C GLN A 227 26.72 -6.56 26.22
N ILE A 228 27.43 -7.47 25.55
CA ILE A 228 28.08 -7.19 24.27
C ILE A 228 27.00 -6.97 23.20
N ILE A 229 26.02 -7.86 23.11
CA ILE A 229 24.90 -7.74 22.16
C ILE A 229 24.10 -6.46 22.43
N ALA A 230 23.68 -6.23 23.68
CA ALA A 230 22.92 -5.03 24.04
C ALA A 230 23.72 -3.75 23.78
N GLY A 231 25.02 -3.74 24.05
CA GLY A 231 25.89 -2.60 23.78
C GLY A 231 26.01 -2.24 22.29
N LYS A 232 25.81 -3.22 21.40
CA LYS A 232 25.74 -3.01 19.95
C LYS A 232 24.34 -2.66 19.45
N VAL A 233 23.32 -3.36 19.94
CA VAL A 233 21.94 -3.18 19.46
C VAL A 233 21.36 -1.83 19.89
N VAL A 234 21.66 -1.36 21.11
CA VAL A 234 21.12 -0.10 21.64
C VAL A 234 21.48 1.13 20.77
N PRO A 235 22.74 1.33 20.33
CA PRO A 235 23.07 2.39 19.38
C PRO A 235 22.22 2.36 18.11
N TYR A 236 22.04 1.19 17.50
CA TYR A 236 21.22 1.04 16.29
C TYR A 236 19.74 1.28 16.58
N PHE A 237 19.22 0.82 17.71
CA PHE A 237 17.85 1.09 18.12
C PHE A 237 17.56 2.60 18.23
N VAL A 238 18.46 3.35 18.87
CA VAL A 238 18.33 4.82 18.98
C VAL A 238 18.40 5.50 17.61
N LEU A 239 19.28 5.03 16.73
CA LEU A 239 19.36 5.60 15.38
C LEU A 239 18.15 5.24 14.52
N SER A 240 17.59 4.04 14.68
CA SER A 240 16.35 3.64 14.02
C SER A 240 15.18 4.50 14.46
N PHE A 241 15.14 5.00 15.70
CA PHE A 241 14.16 6.01 16.11
C PHE A 241 14.26 7.28 15.27
N LEU A 242 15.46 7.82 15.07
CA LEU A 242 15.66 8.95 14.15
C LEU A 242 15.21 8.60 12.72
N ASN A 243 15.51 7.39 12.25
CA ASN A 243 15.15 6.96 10.91
C ASN A 243 13.62 6.89 10.73
N VAL A 244 12.89 6.34 11.71
CA VAL A 244 11.42 6.33 11.73
C VAL A 244 10.87 7.75 11.63
N VAL A 245 11.42 8.70 12.40
CA VAL A 245 10.99 10.11 12.33
C VAL A 245 11.24 10.70 10.95
N VAL A 246 12.41 10.46 10.36
CA VAL A 246 12.75 10.93 9.00
C VAL A 246 11.80 10.36 7.96
N ILE A 247 11.55 9.04 8.00
CA ILE A 247 10.68 8.36 7.04
C ILE A 247 9.22 8.83 7.19
N LEU A 248 8.71 8.98 8.42
CA LEU A 248 7.37 9.51 8.67
C LEU A 248 7.22 10.95 8.17
N THR A 249 8.24 11.77 8.37
CA THR A 249 8.29 13.16 7.87
C THR A 249 8.22 13.14 6.34
N LEU A 250 9.01 12.30 5.69
CA LEU A 250 9.00 12.15 4.24
C LEU A 250 7.64 11.66 3.72
N ALA A 251 7.06 10.65 4.37
CA ALA A 251 5.73 10.11 4.03
C ALA A 251 4.65 11.20 4.07
N ARG A 252 4.67 12.06 5.10
CA ARG A 252 3.67 13.12 5.27
C ARG A 252 3.87 14.30 4.31
N PHE A 253 5.11 14.77 4.15
CA PHE A 253 5.40 16.01 3.41
C PHE A 253 5.73 15.79 1.93
N ALA A 254 6.44 14.71 1.58
CA ALA A 254 6.79 14.43 0.19
C ALA A 254 5.68 13.65 -0.54
N PHE A 255 5.05 12.69 0.14
CA PHE A 255 4.03 11.80 -0.46
C PHE A 255 2.59 12.12 -0.05
N GLY A 256 2.39 13.13 0.79
CA GLY A 256 1.04 13.56 1.19
C GLY A 256 0.24 12.53 2.01
N VAL A 257 0.90 11.49 2.55
CA VAL A 257 0.20 10.42 3.28
C VAL A 257 -0.36 10.97 4.60
N PRO A 258 -1.68 10.87 4.84
CA PRO A 258 -2.29 11.41 6.03
C PRO A 258 -2.03 10.49 7.23
N ILE A 259 -1.24 10.98 8.19
CA ILE A 259 -1.07 10.30 9.48
C ILE A 259 -2.25 10.70 10.37
N ARG A 260 -3.28 9.85 10.42
CA ARG A 260 -4.48 10.04 11.26
C ARG A 260 -4.38 9.19 12.52
N GLY A 261 -4.83 9.72 13.66
CA GLY A 261 -4.84 9.01 14.95
C GLY A 261 -3.72 9.45 15.89
N ASN A 262 -3.29 8.54 16.79
CA ASN A 262 -2.30 8.84 17.81
C ASN A 262 -0.87 8.58 17.32
N LEU A 263 -0.11 9.66 17.11
CA LEU A 263 1.30 9.59 16.69
C LEU A 263 2.18 8.82 17.67
N GLY A 264 1.91 8.90 18.97
CA GLY A 264 2.66 8.19 19.99
C GLY A 264 2.48 6.67 19.89
N LEU A 265 1.27 6.21 19.58
CA LEU A 265 1.00 4.79 19.34
C LEU A 265 1.77 4.30 18.09
N LEU A 266 1.71 5.07 17.00
CA LEU A 266 2.43 4.76 15.77
C LEU A 266 3.94 4.67 16.01
N LEU A 267 4.52 5.63 16.74
CA LEU A 267 5.94 5.59 17.10
C LEU A 267 6.27 4.39 17.98
N ALA A 268 5.42 4.04 18.94
CA ALA A 268 5.61 2.87 19.80
C ALA A 268 5.57 1.56 18.99
N GLU A 269 4.63 1.43 18.05
CA GLU A 269 4.56 0.27 17.15
C GLU A 269 5.78 0.20 16.23
N CYS A 270 6.22 1.32 15.64
CA CYS A 270 7.45 1.35 14.85
C CYS A 270 8.69 0.96 15.68
N MET A 271 8.76 1.36 16.96
CA MET A 271 9.84 0.94 17.86
C MET A 271 9.77 -0.55 18.16
N LEU A 272 8.57 -1.09 18.45
CA LEU A 272 8.37 -2.52 18.66
C LEU A 272 8.79 -3.31 17.43
N PHE A 273 8.35 -2.87 16.25
CA PHE A 273 8.72 -3.46 14.97
C PHE A 273 10.24 -3.43 14.74
N THR A 274 10.88 -2.32 15.08
CA THR A 274 12.35 -2.18 14.99
C THR A 274 13.05 -3.17 15.90
N VAL A 275 12.59 -3.38 17.14
CA VAL A 275 13.15 -4.39 18.05
C VAL A 275 13.04 -5.79 17.45
N CYS A 276 11.88 -6.13 16.86
CA CYS A 276 11.71 -7.41 16.18
C CYS A 276 12.68 -7.57 15.00
N ALA A 277 12.83 -6.54 14.16
CA ALA A 277 13.73 -6.57 13.01
C ALA A 277 15.22 -6.65 13.41
N LEU A 278 15.63 -5.92 14.46
CA LEU A 278 16.99 -6.02 15.02
C LEU A 278 17.25 -7.42 15.58
N SER A 279 16.27 -8.00 16.28
CA SER A 279 16.38 -9.37 16.81
C SER A 279 16.56 -10.39 15.69
N LEU A 280 15.86 -10.22 14.57
CA LEU A 280 16.03 -11.07 13.38
C LEU A 280 17.45 -10.95 12.80
N GLY A 281 17.97 -9.73 12.67
CA GLY A 281 19.33 -9.52 12.16
C GLY A 281 20.42 -10.09 13.06
N VAL A 282 20.27 -9.96 14.39
CA VAL A 282 21.16 -10.63 15.36
C VAL A 282 21.08 -12.15 15.21
N LEU A 283 19.87 -12.73 15.10
CA LEU A 283 19.69 -14.17 14.92
C LEU A 283 20.42 -14.68 13.67
N VAL A 284 20.24 -14.01 12.53
CA VAL A 284 20.92 -14.35 11.27
C VAL A 284 22.43 -14.28 11.44
N SER A 285 22.94 -13.22 12.08
CA SER A 285 24.37 -13.04 12.28
C SER A 285 25.03 -14.06 13.21
N THR A 286 24.28 -14.61 14.16
CA THR A 286 24.82 -15.66 15.03
C THR A 286 25.00 -16.98 14.30
N LYS A 287 24.16 -17.27 13.31
CA LYS A 287 24.21 -18.50 12.51
C LYS A 287 25.14 -18.42 11.29
N ALA A 288 25.43 -17.22 10.79
CA ALA A 288 26.44 -16.95 9.77
C ALA A 288 27.84 -16.90 10.38
#